data_AF-A0A323V8X1-F1
#
_entry.id   AF-A0A323V8X1-F1
#
_cell.length_a   1.000
_cell.length_b   1.000
_cell.length_c   1.000
_cell.angle_alpha   90.00
_cell.angle_beta   90.00
_cell.angle_gamma   90.00
#
_symmetry.space_group_name_H-M   'P 1'
#
loop_
_entity.id
_entity.type
_entity.pdbx_description
1 polymer ?
#
loop_
_entity_poly.entity_id
_entity_poly.type
_entity_poly.pdbx_seq_one_letter_code
_entity_poly.pdbx_strand_id
1 'polypeptide(L)'
;MSLPSGHGPAPATAAAGTAWWLVDVDSRVVAGPFGSRVDAALAELSSSPRDELDVLVPAHGTRRDDGTLAPRFSPDDRAWLAHLSEQLDRLADDWDALIDDADPLTGLVCEIAAAVAEAGLPLHDCAGRTPSRQLGGVCLTPAPGEQGVLVTWTQHDRMALGRVRGHAADLAAQQVMNHAVAGVLTAFGFLVEPFGEASGHVVRGADDTPGLTAWD
;
A
#
# COMPACT_ATOMS: atom_id res chain seq x y z
N MET A 1 -7.27 -50.50 -25.00
CA MET A 1 -7.73 -49.25 -24.38
C MET A 1 -6.69 -48.87 -23.34
N SER A 2 -5.71 -48.05 -23.72
CA SER A 2 -4.61 -47.61 -22.85
C SER A 2 -4.84 -46.15 -22.50
N LEU A 3 -4.93 -45.85 -21.21
CA LEU A 3 -5.01 -44.48 -20.69
C LEU A 3 -3.60 -43.86 -20.68
N PRO A 4 -3.42 -42.61 -21.15
CA PRO A 4 -2.14 -41.94 -21.05
C PRO A 4 -1.92 -41.42 -19.62
N SER A 5 -0.81 -41.81 -19.02
CA SER A 5 -0.32 -41.31 -17.74
C SER A 5 -0.06 -39.81 -17.82
N GLY A 6 -0.71 -39.04 -16.94
CA GLY A 6 -0.47 -37.61 -16.79
C GLY A 6 0.97 -37.34 -16.33
N HIS A 7 1.70 -36.57 -17.13
CA HIS A 7 2.92 -35.89 -16.70
C HIS A 7 2.51 -34.76 -15.75
N GLY A 8 2.71 -34.95 -14.45
CA GLY A 8 2.89 -33.83 -13.55
C GLY A 8 4.16 -33.06 -13.95
N PRO A 9 4.20 -31.73 -13.85
CA PRO A 9 5.41 -30.97 -14.16
C PRO A 9 6.53 -31.43 -13.24
N ALA A 10 7.64 -31.87 -13.83
CA ALA A 10 8.85 -32.19 -13.09
C ALA A 10 9.41 -30.90 -12.45
N PRO A 11 9.91 -30.95 -11.21
CA PRO A 11 10.56 -29.79 -10.60
C PRO A 11 11.77 -29.40 -11.44
N ALA A 12 11.76 -28.18 -11.96
CA ALA A 12 12.90 -27.63 -12.67
C ALA A 12 14.05 -27.47 -11.66
N THR A 13 15.17 -28.15 -11.91
CA THR A 13 16.43 -27.95 -11.19
C THR A 13 16.97 -26.57 -11.58
N ALA A 14 16.45 -25.50 -10.97
CA ALA A 14 16.96 -24.17 -11.23
C ALA A 14 18.31 -24.01 -10.52
N ALA A 15 19.33 -23.66 -11.32
CA ALA A 15 20.59 -23.11 -10.83
C ALA A 15 20.32 -21.85 -9.97
N ALA A 16 21.27 -21.55 -9.07
CA ALA A 16 21.25 -20.55 -8.00
C ALA A 16 20.87 -19.10 -8.41
N GLY A 17 19.62 -18.89 -8.79
CA GLY A 17 19.01 -17.59 -9.07
C GLY A 17 17.96 -17.23 -8.03
N THR A 18 17.61 -15.94 -7.96
CA THR A 18 16.49 -15.47 -7.14
C THR A 18 15.17 -15.98 -7.71
N ALA A 19 14.31 -16.54 -6.86
CA ALA A 19 13.02 -17.09 -7.25
C ALA A 19 12.00 -17.00 -6.10
N TRP A 20 10.76 -17.44 -6.34
CA TRP A 20 9.76 -17.64 -5.30
C TRP A 20 9.92 -19.01 -4.65
N TRP A 21 9.81 -19.04 -3.33
CA TRP A 21 9.93 -20.23 -2.51
C TRP A 21 8.82 -20.26 -1.47
N LEU A 22 8.50 -21.43 -0.96
CA LEU A 22 7.69 -21.60 0.23
C LEU A 22 8.65 -21.82 1.40
N VAL A 23 8.57 -20.99 2.43
CA VAL A 23 9.44 -21.09 3.61
C VAL A 23 8.64 -21.30 4.89
N ASP A 24 9.25 -21.94 5.87
CA ASP A 24 8.71 -22.01 7.23
C ASP A 24 9.03 -20.75 8.05
N VAL A 25 8.60 -20.74 9.31
CA VAL A 25 8.81 -19.65 10.27
C VAL A 25 10.29 -19.33 10.52
N ASP A 26 11.18 -20.30 10.32
CA ASP A 26 12.63 -20.16 10.46
C ASP A 26 13.30 -19.77 9.12
N SER A 27 12.51 -19.39 8.12
CA SER A 27 12.96 -19.04 6.76
C SER A 27 13.69 -20.19 6.04
N ARG A 28 13.44 -21.45 6.41
CA ARG A 28 13.98 -22.60 5.67
C ARG A 28 13.10 -22.88 4.47
N VAL A 29 13.73 -23.16 3.33
CA VAL A 29 13.01 -23.47 2.10
C VAL A 29 12.40 -24.86 2.19
N VAL A 30 11.08 -24.92 2.12
CA VAL A 30 10.26 -26.14 2.15
C VAL A 30 9.89 -26.61 0.74
N ALA A 31 9.59 -25.68 -0.18
CA ALA A 31 9.26 -25.99 -1.58
C ALA A 31 9.67 -24.87 -2.55
N GLY A 32 9.76 -25.21 -3.83
CA GLY A 32 10.12 -24.31 -4.93
C GLY A 32 11.32 -24.83 -5.75
N PRO A 33 11.85 -24.02 -6.68
CA PRO A 33 11.44 -22.65 -6.97
C PRO A 33 10.12 -22.60 -7.74
N PHE A 34 9.30 -21.59 -7.46
CA PHE A 34 8.05 -21.28 -8.17
C PHE A 34 8.27 -20.14 -9.17
N GLY A 35 7.49 -20.15 -10.26
CA GLY A 35 7.56 -19.12 -11.31
C GLY A 35 6.95 -17.79 -10.88
N SER A 36 6.01 -17.80 -9.93
CA SER A 36 5.31 -16.61 -9.45
C SER A 36 4.94 -16.71 -7.96
N ARG A 37 4.59 -15.55 -7.36
CA ARG A 37 4.01 -15.50 -6.01
C ARG A 37 2.71 -16.29 -5.91
N VAL A 38 1.88 -16.23 -6.96
CA VAL A 38 0.60 -16.94 -7.02
C VAL A 38 0.80 -18.45 -7.01
N ASP A 39 1.78 -18.96 -7.74
CA ASP A 39 2.09 -20.40 -7.73
C ASP A 39 2.57 -20.86 -6.35
N ALA A 40 3.41 -20.05 -5.68
CA ALA A 40 3.87 -20.34 -4.33
C ALA A 40 2.72 -20.27 -3.30
N ALA A 41 1.81 -19.30 -3.43
CA ALA A 41 0.63 -19.17 -2.59
C ALA A 41 -0.37 -20.33 -2.83
N LEU A 42 -0.52 -20.78 -4.06
CA LEU A 42 -1.35 -21.96 -4.35
C LEU A 42 -0.75 -23.23 -3.75
N ALA A 43 0.57 -23.35 -3.75
CA ALA A 43 1.28 -24.45 -3.11
C ALA A 43 1.15 -24.40 -1.58
N GLU A 44 1.17 -23.20 -0.98
CA GLU A 44 0.87 -22.97 0.45
C GLU A 44 -0.54 -23.50 0.80
N LEU A 45 -1.57 -23.03 0.10
CA LEU A 45 -2.96 -23.47 0.30
C LEU A 45 -3.18 -24.98 0.09
N SER A 46 -2.39 -25.59 -0.80
CA SER A 46 -2.45 -27.03 -1.10
C SER A 46 -1.65 -27.88 -0.11
N SER A 47 -0.77 -27.27 0.68
CA SER A 47 -0.01 -27.95 1.70
C SER A 47 -0.93 -28.17 2.90
N SER A 48 -1.37 -29.41 3.13
CA SER A 48 -2.16 -29.72 4.33
C SER A 48 -1.32 -29.39 5.57
N PRO A 49 -1.80 -28.53 6.49
CA PRO A 49 -1.11 -28.29 7.74
C PRO A 49 -0.97 -29.62 8.46
N ARG A 50 0.27 -30.06 8.72
CA ARG A 50 0.50 -31.21 9.60
C ARG A 50 0.29 -30.83 11.07
N ASP A 51 0.36 -29.52 11.37
CA ASP A 51 0.09 -28.90 12.66
C ASP A 51 -0.25 -27.40 12.46
N GLU A 52 -0.96 -26.78 13.40
CA GLU A 52 -1.32 -25.32 13.33
C GLU A 52 -0.10 -24.38 13.43
N LEU A 53 1.07 -24.89 13.83
CA LEU A 53 2.30 -24.12 13.98
C LEU A 53 3.20 -24.06 12.73
N ASP A 54 2.93 -24.86 11.70
CA ASP A 54 3.73 -24.86 10.46
C ASP A 54 3.18 -23.82 9.48
N VAL A 55 3.26 -22.54 9.85
CA VAL A 55 2.88 -21.44 8.95
C VAL A 55 3.92 -21.34 7.84
N LEU A 56 3.51 -21.75 6.64
CA LEU A 56 4.32 -21.61 5.44
C LEU A 56 3.97 -20.29 4.74
N VAL A 57 4.98 -19.55 4.30
CA VAL A 57 4.78 -18.27 3.62
C VAL A 57 5.51 -18.22 2.28
N PRO A 58 4.88 -17.72 1.21
CA PRO A 58 5.58 -17.39 -0.02
C PRO A 58 6.63 -16.30 0.21
N ALA A 59 7.87 -16.56 -0.16
CA ALA A 59 8.98 -15.61 -0.02
C ALA A 59 9.86 -15.59 -1.27
N HIS A 60 10.38 -14.42 -1.62
CA HIS A 60 11.25 -14.24 -2.77
C HIS A 60 12.71 -14.08 -2.34
N GLY A 61 13.62 -14.81 -2.96
CA GLY A 61 15.01 -14.80 -2.53
C GLY A 61 15.90 -15.83 -3.19
N THR A 62 17.13 -15.91 -2.70
CA THR A 62 18.12 -16.90 -3.12
C THR A 62 18.24 -17.95 -2.01
N ARG A 63 18.02 -19.23 -2.33
CA ARG A 63 18.26 -20.32 -1.38
C ARG A 63 19.76 -20.47 -1.12
N ARG A 64 20.17 -20.46 0.14
CA ARG A 64 21.55 -20.70 0.60
C ARG A 64 21.83 -22.20 0.68
N ASP A 65 23.12 -22.55 0.77
CA ASP A 65 23.58 -23.93 0.90
C ASP A 65 23.08 -24.62 2.17
N ASP A 66 22.85 -23.86 3.25
CA ASP A 66 22.28 -24.34 4.52
C ASP A 66 20.75 -24.62 4.46
N GLY A 67 20.14 -24.35 3.30
CA GLY A 67 18.71 -24.52 3.05
C GLY A 67 17.84 -23.33 3.45
N THR A 68 18.41 -22.28 4.05
CA THR A 68 17.68 -21.04 4.38
C THR A 68 17.50 -20.15 3.17
N LEU A 69 16.50 -19.27 3.21
CA LEU A 69 16.30 -18.25 2.18
C LEU A 69 17.07 -16.98 2.54
N ALA A 70 17.82 -16.44 1.58
CA ALA A 70 18.31 -15.08 1.60
C ALA A 70 17.27 -14.17 0.93
N PRO A 71 16.51 -13.34 1.70
CA PRO A 71 15.44 -12.53 1.13
C PRO A 71 15.97 -11.53 0.09
N ARG A 72 15.20 -11.32 -0.97
CA ARG A 72 15.45 -10.30 -2.00
C ARG A 72 14.12 -9.69 -2.41
N PHE A 73 14.11 -8.39 -2.67
CA PHE A 73 12.95 -7.74 -3.26
C PHE A 73 12.45 -8.52 -4.49
N SER A 74 11.17 -8.79 -4.50
CA SER A 74 10.48 -9.42 -5.62
C SER A 74 10.29 -8.43 -6.77
N PRO A 75 9.98 -8.92 -7.99
CA PRO A 75 9.49 -8.04 -9.05
C PRO A 75 8.28 -7.22 -8.63
N ASP A 76 7.37 -7.81 -7.86
CA ASP A 76 6.16 -7.16 -7.36
C ASP A 76 6.51 -6.05 -6.35
N ASP A 77 7.45 -6.31 -5.42
CA ASP A 77 7.90 -5.30 -4.46
C ASP A 77 8.56 -4.11 -5.16
N ARG A 78 9.37 -4.36 -6.19
CA ARG A 78 9.98 -3.29 -6.99
C ARG A 78 8.94 -2.49 -7.75
N ALA A 79 7.95 -3.16 -8.34
CA ALA A 79 6.85 -2.50 -9.05
C ALA A 79 6.01 -1.65 -8.07
N TRP A 80 5.74 -2.17 -6.88
CA TRP A 80 5.07 -1.43 -5.80
C TRP A 80 5.86 -0.20 -5.36
N LEU A 81 7.17 -0.34 -5.09
CA LEU A 81 8.03 0.79 -4.70
C LEU A 81 8.10 1.86 -5.80
N ALA A 82 8.16 1.45 -7.07
CA ALA A 82 8.12 2.39 -8.20
C ALA A 82 6.78 3.12 -8.28
N HIS A 83 5.66 2.41 -8.07
CA HIS A 83 4.33 3.00 -8.04
C HIS A 83 4.17 3.99 -6.88
N LEU A 84 4.62 3.62 -5.67
CA LEU A 84 4.57 4.49 -4.50
C LEU A 84 5.42 5.76 -4.71
N SER A 85 6.63 5.60 -5.27
CA SER A 85 7.47 6.75 -5.65
C SER A 85 6.72 7.70 -6.61
N GLU A 86 6.05 7.15 -7.64
CA GLU A 86 5.26 7.95 -8.57
C GLU A 86 4.08 8.65 -7.88
N GLN A 87 3.48 8.05 -6.85
CA GLN A 87 2.44 8.71 -6.05
C GLN A 87 3.04 9.85 -5.21
N LEU A 88 4.16 9.63 -4.54
CA LEU A 88 4.80 10.66 -3.71
C LEU A 88 5.28 11.86 -4.54
N ASP A 89 5.72 11.63 -5.78
CA ASP A 89 6.06 12.68 -6.75
C ASP A 89 4.88 13.61 -7.11
N ARG A 90 3.66 13.32 -6.66
CA ARG A 90 2.45 14.14 -6.89
C ARG A 90 2.12 15.10 -5.75
N LEU A 91 2.77 14.94 -4.59
CA LEU A 91 2.60 15.81 -3.43
C LEU A 91 2.94 17.26 -3.79
N ALA A 92 2.19 18.20 -3.22
CA ALA A 92 2.41 19.64 -3.45
C ALA A 92 3.80 20.08 -2.98
N ASP A 93 4.35 21.12 -3.60
CA ASP A 93 5.66 21.70 -3.25
C ASP A 93 5.72 22.20 -1.79
N ASP A 94 4.57 22.46 -1.15
CA ASP A 94 4.47 22.79 0.27
C ASP A 94 5.08 21.70 1.18
N TRP A 95 5.19 20.47 0.68
CA TRP A 95 5.90 19.40 1.36
C TRP A 95 7.43 19.56 1.31
N ASP A 96 8.00 20.12 0.24
CA ASP A 96 9.47 20.24 0.08
C ASP A 96 10.10 21.11 1.18
N ALA A 97 9.35 22.08 1.72
CA ALA A 97 9.79 22.94 2.81
C ALA A 97 9.69 22.29 4.20
N LEU A 98 8.94 21.18 4.31
CA LEU A 98 8.66 20.45 5.55
C LEU A 98 9.34 19.07 5.60
N ILE A 99 9.78 18.55 4.45
CA ILE A 99 10.50 17.29 4.36
C ILE A 99 11.93 17.49 4.90
N ASP A 100 12.10 17.19 6.19
CA ASP A 100 13.36 16.78 6.79
C ASP A 100 13.25 15.28 7.12
N ASP A 101 14.34 14.52 6.94
CA ASP A 101 14.39 13.07 7.21
C ASP A 101 14.11 12.75 8.70
N ALA A 102 14.20 13.77 9.57
CA ALA A 102 13.90 13.70 10.99
C ALA A 102 12.50 14.21 11.38
N ASP A 103 11.71 14.76 10.44
CA ASP A 103 10.36 15.25 10.73
C ASP A 103 9.35 14.08 10.77
N PRO A 104 8.67 13.86 11.92
CA PRO A 104 7.59 12.87 12.03
C PRO A 104 6.51 12.98 10.96
N LEU A 105 6.28 14.19 10.42
CA LEU A 105 5.29 14.44 9.39
C LEU A 105 5.69 13.83 8.03
N THR A 106 7.00 13.75 7.73
CA THR A 106 7.54 13.09 6.53
C THR A 106 7.24 11.58 6.55
N GLY A 107 7.44 10.94 7.71
CA GLY A 107 7.08 9.53 7.90
C GLY A 107 5.58 9.30 7.71
N LEU A 108 4.77 10.12 8.39
CA LEU A 108 3.32 10.01 8.34
C LEU A 108 2.75 10.19 6.91
N VAL A 109 3.24 11.15 6.13
CA VAL A 109 2.73 11.33 4.75
C VAL A 109 3.09 10.14 3.86
N CYS A 110 4.26 9.54 4.05
CA CYS A 110 4.66 8.34 3.30
C CYS A 110 3.76 7.14 3.65
N GLU A 111 3.44 6.96 4.93
CA GLU A 111 2.53 5.93 5.41
C GLU A 111 1.11 6.11 4.86
N ILE A 112 0.57 7.34 4.90
CA ILE A 112 -0.75 7.65 4.34
C ILE A 112 -0.75 7.45 2.82
N ALA A 113 0.29 7.89 2.11
CA ALA A 113 0.40 7.68 0.66
C ALA A 113 0.44 6.19 0.30
N ALA A 114 1.19 5.39 1.05
CA ALA A 114 1.24 3.93 0.87
C ALA A 114 -0.13 3.30 1.13
N ALA A 115 -0.81 3.66 2.22
CA ALA A 115 -2.15 3.19 2.55
C ALA A 115 -3.18 3.50 1.45
N VAL A 116 -3.16 4.74 0.95
CA VAL A 116 -4.05 5.18 -0.13
C VAL A 116 -3.77 4.41 -1.43
N ALA A 117 -2.50 4.27 -1.80
CA ALA A 117 -2.10 3.51 -2.98
C ALA A 117 -2.44 2.01 -2.85
N GLU A 118 -2.31 1.43 -1.65
CA GLU A 118 -2.63 0.03 -1.36
C GLU A 118 -4.14 -0.23 -1.46
N ALA A 119 -4.95 0.75 -1.05
CA ALA A 119 -6.39 0.75 -1.25
C ALA A 119 -6.81 0.93 -2.73
N GLY A 120 -5.85 1.10 -3.66
CA GLY A 120 -6.09 1.30 -5.08
C GLY A 120 -6.59 2.70 -5.43
N LEU A 121 -6.41 3.67 -4.54
CA LEU A 121 -6.80 5.05 -4.75
C LEU A 121 -5.58 5.88 -5.21
N PRO A 122 -5.69 6.69 -6.27
CA PRO A 122 -4.57 7.53 -6.69
C PRO A 122 -4.44 8.77 -5.83
N LEU A 123 -3.21 9.23 -5.61
CA LEU A 123 -2.97 10.60 -5.15
C LEU A 123 -3.28 11.59 -6.27
N HIS A 124 -3.94 12.69 -5.88
CA HIS A 124 -4.10 13.84 -6.74
C HIS A 124 -2.75 14.51 -6.95
N ASP A 125 -2.48 14.91 -8.19
CA ASP A 125 -1.29 15.68 -8.55
C ASP A 125 -1.44 17.15 -8.14
N CYS A 126 -1.28 17.38 -6.84
CA CYS A 126 -1.40 18.70 -6.22
C CYS A 126 -0.24 19.62 -6.69
N ALA A 127 0.92 19.06 -7.07
CA ALA A 127 2.01 19.80 -7.72
C ALA A 127 1.74 20.18 -9.18
N GLY A 128 0.81 19.48 -9.85
CA GLY A 128 0.51 19.70 -11.26
C GLY A 128 1.65 19.36 -12.21
N ARG A 129 2.51 18.40 -11.83
CA ARG A 129 3.66 17.95 -12.63
C ARG A 129 3.28 16.97 -13.75
N THR A 130 2.03 16.49 -13.76
CA THR A 130 1.56 15.43 -14.65
C THR A 130 0.29 15.84 -15.41
N PRO A 131 0.10 15.31 -16.64
CA PRO A 131 -1.16 15.48 -17.37
C PRO A 131 -2.38 14.83 -16.70
N SER A 132 -2.16 13.95 -15.71
CA SER A 132 -3.21 13.27 -14.96
C SER A 132 -3.85 14.10 -13.85
N ARG A 133 -3.36 15.32 -13.57
CA ARG A 133 -3.97 16.23 -12.59
C ARG A 133 -5.49 16.33 -12.71
N GLN A 134 -5.98 16.44 -13.95
CA GLN A 134 -7.41 16.57 -14.24
C GLN A 134 -8.29 15.40 -13.75
N LEU A 135 -7.70 14.23 -13.47
CA LEU A 135 -8.43 13.02 -13.08
C LEU A 135 -8.96 13.07 -11.63
N GLY A 136 -8.42 13.96 -10.80
CA GLY A 136 -8.71 13.97 -9.36
C GLY A 136 -7.94 12.87 -8.60
N GLY A 137 -8.28 12.66 -7.34
CA GLY A 137 -7.59 11.72 -6.45
C GLY A 137 -7.58 12.22 -5.00
N VAL A 138 -6.85 11.54 -4.14
CA VAL A 138 -6.65 11.98 -2.75
C VAL A 138 -5.57 13.06 -2.71
N CYS A 139 -5.87 14.26 -2.23
CA CYS A 139 -4.86 15.29 -1.97
C CYS A 139 -4.45 15.25 -0.50
N LEU A 140 -3.13 15.26 -0.28
CA LEU A 140 -2.50 15.27 1.03
C LEU A 140 -1.84 16.64 1.22
N THR A 141 -2.35 17.41 2.17
CA THR A 141 -1.85 18.75 2.49
C THR A 141 -1.26 18.73 3.89
N PRO A 142 -0.06 19.30 4.11
CA PRO A 142 0.50 19.35 5.45
C PRO A 142 -0.38 20.23 6.35
N ALA A 143 -0.67 19.76 7.56
CA ALA A 143 -1.41 20.51 8.57
C ALA A 143 -0.58 20.58 9.87
N PRO A 144 0.56 21.31 9.87
CA PRO A 144 1.50 21.30 11.00
C PRO A 144 0.89 21.87 12.28
N GLY A 145 -0.04 22.83 12.17
CA GLY A 145 -0.80 23.35 13.32
C GLY A 145 -1.71 22.31 13.98
N GLU A 146 -2.09 21.27 13.23
CA GLU A 146 -2.91 20.15 13.69
C GLU A 146 -2.07 18.90 13.98
N GLN A 147 -0.73 18.98 13.85
CA GLN A 147 0.18 17.84 14.00
C GLN A 147 -0.23 16.63 13.12
N GLY A 148 -0.61 16.88 11.88
CA GLY A 148 -1.07 15.82 10.99
C GLY A 148 -1.15 16.21 9.53
N VAL A 149 -1.80 15.35 8.76
CA VAL A 149 -2.00 15.54 7.32
C VAL A 149 -3.47 15.77 7.05
N LEU A 150 -3.80 16.90 6.42
CA LEU A 150 -5.14 17.14 5.92
C LEU A 150 -5.35 16.32 4.64
N VAL A 151 -6.32 15.43 4.70
CA VAL A 151 -6.71 14.53 3.62
C VAL A 151 -8.06 14.94 3.05
N THR A 152 -8.08 15.14 1.74
CA THR A 152 -9.30 15.49 0.99
C THR A 152 -9.34 14.76 -0.35
N TRP A 153 -10.52 14.60 -0.91
CA TRP A 153 -10.72 14.15 -2.27
C TRP A 153 -10.74 15.35 -3.22
N THR A 154 -9.93 15.31 -4.28
CA THR A 154 -10.04 16.22 -5.41
C THR A 154 -10.83 15.55 -6.51
N GLN A 155 -11.89 16.23 -6.96
CA GLN A 155 -12.74 15.73 -8.05
C GLN A 155 -12.07 15.87 -9.41
N HIS A 156 -12.48 15.01 -10.36
CA HIS A 156 -12.15 15.21 -11.76
C HIS A 156 -12.65 16.57 -12.25
N ASP A 157 -11.84 17.28 -13.04
CA ASP A 157 -12.17 18.57 -13.65
C ASP A 157 -13.50 18.60 -14.42
N ARG A 158 -13.92 17.48 -15.04
CA ARG A 158 -15.23 17.38 -15.70
C ARG A 158 -16.39 17.58 -14.74
N MET A 159 -16.20 17.22 -13.48
CA MET A 159 -17.16 17.42 -12.40
C MET A 159 -16.93 18.79 -11.76
N ALA A 160 -15.70 19.11 -11.34
CA ALA A 160 -15.38 20.35 -10.64
C ALA A 160 -15.60 21.63 -11.47
N LEU A 161 -15.19 21.62 -12.74
CA LEU A 161 -15.26 22.76 -13.66
C LEU A 161 -16.45 22.62 -14.61
N GLY A 162 -16.67 21.42 -15.14
CA GLY A 162 -17.72 21.16 -16.12
C GLY A 162 -19.14 21.13 -15.52
N ARG A 163 -19.27 20.86 -14.21
CA ARG A 163 -20.54 20.81 -13.45
C ARG A 163 -21.64 20.02 -14.18
N VAL A 164 -21.25 18.98 -14.92
CA VAL A 164 -22.13 18.26 -15.87
C VAL A 164 -23.33 17.62 -15.17
N ARG A 165 -23.18 17.25 -13.89
CA ARG A 165 -24.23 16.66 -13.05
C ARG A 165 -24.93 17.67 -12.13
N GLY A 166 -24.49 18.93 -12.14
CA GLY A 166 -25.00 20.01 -11.31
C GLY A 166 -24.33 20.08 -9.92
N HIS A 167 -24.32 21.29 -9.36
CA HIS A 167 -23.60 21.61 -8.13
C HIS A 167 -23.95 20.71 -6.93
N ALA A 168 -25.23 20.38 -6.74
CA ALA A 168 -25.67 19.53 -5.63
C ALA A 168 -25.11 18.10 -5.73
N ALA A 169 -25.07 17.54 -6.95
CA ALA A 169 -24.50 16.21 -7.17
C ALA A 169 -22.99 16.21 -6.93
N ASP A 170 -22.30 17.26 -7.36
CA ASP A 170 -20.85 17.38 -7.14
C ASP A 170 -20.54 17.52 -5.64
N LEU A 171 -21.31 18.31 -4.88
CA LEU A 171 -21.14 18.41 -3.42
C LEU A 171 -21.40 17.07 -2.72
N ALA A 172 -22.45 16.34 -3.11
CA ALA A 172 -22.73 15.03 -2.55
C ALA A 172 -21.60 14.04 -2.86
N ALA A 173 -21.09 14.01 -4.10
CA ALA A 173 -19.96 13.17 -4.47
C ALA A 173 -18.69 13.53 -3.68
N GLN A 174 -18.43 14.83 -3.46
CA GLN A 174 -17.31 15.30 -2.64
C GLN A 174 -17.40 14.75 -1.21
N GLN A 175 -18.57 14.87 -0.59
CA GLN A 175 -18.80 14.40 0.77
C GLN A 175 -18.65 12.88 0.88
N VAL A 176 -19.25 12.13 -0.04
CA VAL A 176 -19.16 10.66 -0.06
C VAL A 176 -17.71 10.22 -0.20
N MET A 177 -16.95 10.80 -1.13
CA MET A 177 -15.56 10.40 -1.35
C MET A 177 -14.67 10.76 -0.16
N ASN A 178 -14.84 11.94 0.44
CA ASN A 178 -14.09 12.30 1.64
C ASN A 178 -14.33 11.32 2.81
N HIS A 179 -15.60 10.92 3.04
CA HIS A 179 -15.91 9.93 4.08
C HIS A 179 -15.39 8.53 3.73
N ALA A 180 -15.42 8.14 2.45
CA ALA A 180 -14.88 6.86 2.02
C ALA A 180 -13.37 6.77 2.26
N VAL A 181 -12.61 7.82 1.90
CA VAL A 181 -11.17 7.89 2.17
C VAL A 181 -10.88 7.84 3.67
N ALA A 182 -11.62 8.62 4.48
CA ALA A 182 -11.49 8.58 5.93
C ALA A 182 -11.78 7.18 6.52
N GLY A 183 -12.81 6.50 6.01
CA GLY A 183 -13.16 5.14 6.41
C GLY A 183 -12.06 4.12 6.09
N VAL A 184 -11.44 4.21 4.91
CA VAL A 184 -10.29 3.37 4.53
C VAL A 184 -9.12 3.60 5.48
N LEU A 185 -8.74 4.86 5.72
CA LEU A 185 -7.61 5.18 6.60
C LEU A 185 -7.87 4.75 8.05
N THR A 186 -9.10 4.90 8.54
CA THR A 186 -9.49 4.39 9.86
C THR A 186 -9.36 2.86 9.92
N ALA A 187 -9.80 2.15 8.88
CA ALA A 187 -9.68 0.70 8.81
C ALA A 187 -8.22 0.22 8.76
N PHE A 188 -7.31 1.06 8.26
CA PHE A 188 -5.86 0.80 8.23
C PHE A 188 -5.15 1.23 9.52
N GLY A 189 -5.89 1.75 10.51
CA GLY A 189 -5.39 2.03 11.85
C GLY A 189 -4.96 3.48 12.11
N PHE A 190 -5.18 4.40 11.17
CA PHE A 190 -4.87 5.82 11.40
C PHE A 190 -5.90 6.49 12.33
N LEU A 191 -5.46 7.51 13.06
CA LEU A 191 -6.34 8.41 13.79
C LEU A 191 -6.89 9.46 12.81
N VAL A 192 -8.20 9.47 12.61
CA VAL A 192 -8.86 10.32 11.60
C VAL A 192 -9.90 11.20 12.27
N GLU A 193 -9.75 12.53 12.15
CA GLU A 193 -10.65 13.51 12.74
C GLU A 193 -11.26 14.42 11.65
N PRO A 194 -12.57 14.74 11.73
CA PRO A 194 -13.20 15.68 10.80
C PRO A 194 -12.54 17.07 10.86
N PHE A 195 -12.36 17.69 9.70
CA PHE A 195 -11.76 19.02 9.57
C PHE A 195 -12.66 19.97 8.78
N GLY A 196 -13.05 21.06 9.44
CA GLY A 196 -13.86 22.13 8.86
C GLY A 196 -15.24 21.69 8.36
N GLU A 197 -15.91 22.59 7.64
CA GLU A 197 -17.27 22.34 7.10
C GLU A 197 -17.27 21.58 5.77
N ALA A 198 -16.10 21.50 5.10
CA ALA A 198 -15.93 20.90 3.77
C ALA A 198 -15.73 19.37 3.79
N SER A 199 -15.97 18.72 4.94
CA SER A 199 -15.81 17.27 5.15
C SER A 199 -14.39 16.76 4.88
N GLY A 200 -13.34 17.58 5.02
CA GLY A 200 -11.96 17.09 5.03
C GLY A 200 -11.66 16.34 6.34
N HIS A 201 -10.51 15.68 6.42
CA HIS A 201 -10.10 15.00 7.65
C HIS A 201 -8.62 15.23 7.94
N VAL A 202 -8.27 15.49 9.20
CA VAL A 202 -6.88 15.43 9.66
C VAL A 202 -6.57 13.99 10.04
N VAL A 203 -5.42 13.50 9.58
CA VAL A 203 -4.95 12.14 9.79
C VAL A 203 -3.62 12.16 10.56
N ARG A 204 -3.50 11.31 11.57
CA ARG A 204 -2.32 11.14 12.43
C ARG A 204 -1.95 9.67 12.60
N GLY A 205 -0.70 9.40 12.98
CA GLY A 205 -0.22 8.06 13.31
C GLY A 205 -0.87 7.53 14.59
N ALA A 206 -1.07 6.21 14.68
CA ALA A 206 -1.72 5.58 15.83
C ALA A 206 -0.96 5.78 17.17
N ASP A 207 0.36 5.99 17.09
CA ASP A 207 1.22 6.22 18.25
C ASP A 207 1.06 7.64 18.85
N ASP A 208 0.32 8.51 18.17
CA ASP A 208 0.07 9.89 18.61
C ASP A 208 -1.19 9.97 19.48
N THR A 209 -1.24 9.15 20.54
CA THR A 209 -2.27 9.31 21.58
C THR A 209 -1.95 10.59 22.35
N PRO A 210 -2.74 11.68 22.23
CA PRO A 210 -2.53 12.87 23.03
C PRO A 210 -3.12 12.58 24.41
N GLY A 211 -2.34 11.96 25.29
CA GLY A 211 -2.90 11.57 26.60
C GLY A 211 -2.03 10.81 27.59
N LEU A 212 -0.81 10.41 27.26
CA LEU A 212 0.12 9.84 28.24
C LEU A 212 1.42 10.63 28.23
N THR A 213 1.33 11.86 28.75
CA THR A 213 2.51 12.43 29.40
C THR A 213 2.87 11.53 30.57
N ALA A 214 4.15 11.19 30.63
CA ALA A 214 4.76 10.42 31.70
C ALA A 214 4.34 10.93 33.09
N TRP A 215 4.45 10.02 34.07
CA TRP A 215 4.24 10.17 35.52
C TRP A 215 2.81 9.88 36.02
N ASP A 216 2.53 8.58 36.24
CA ASP A 216 2.03 8.05 37.52
C ASP A 216 2.83 6.80 37.90
#